data_AF-A0A0F9LL73-F1
#
_entry.id   AF-A0A0F9LL73-F1
#
_cell.length_a   1.000
_cell.length_b   1.000
_cell.length_c   1.000
_cell.angle_alpha   90.00
_cell.angle_beta   90.00
_cell.angle_gamma   90.00
#
_symmetry.space_group_name_H-M   'P 1'
#
loop_
_entity.id
_entity.type
_entity.pdbx_description
1 polymer ?
#
loop_
_entity_poly.entity_id
_entity_poly.type
_entity_poly.pdbx_seq_one_letter_code
_entity_poly.pdbx_strand_id
1 'polypeptide(L)'
;DPTLSGVYKLIEYNNIPRIKISEEKITYPGIKQVYRKFDENGILEEDIITIVNEPAPTNSESLLHPIMKNGRLVSNLPEIDEIQRYYFENMKKLSQIYKNLEKVHPFKIKLSKNLMELTNQLKSKYR
;
A
#
# COMPACT_ATOMS: atom_id res chain seq x y z
N ASP A 1 20.68 10.15 -13.36
CA ASP A 1 20.73 8.80 -12.77
C ASP A 1 19.35 8.18 -12.64
N PRO A 2 19.14 6.94 -13.11
CA PRO A 2 17.90 6.22 -12.88
C PRO A 2 17.82 5.81 -11.41
N THR A 3 17.04 6.55 -10.63
CA THR A 3 16.86 6.32 -9.18
C THR A 3 15.40 6.05 -8.85
N LEU A 4 15.15 5.13 -7.92
CA LEU A 4 13.85 4.97 -7.28
C LEU A 4 13.78 5.92 -6.08
N SER A 5 12.78 6.81 -6.06
CA SER A 5 12.62 7.86 -5.05
C SER A 5 11.92 7.38 -3.77
N GLY A 6 12.49 6.36 -3.12
CA GLY A 6 12.00 5.89 -1.82
C GLY A 6 12.10 6.96 -0.73
N VAL A 7 11.05 7.09 0.10
CA VAL A 7 11.01 8.06 1.21
C VAL A 7 10.54 7.39 2.50
N TYR A 8 11.20 7.71 3.62
CA TYR A 8 10.77 7.34 4.96
C TYR A 8 10.10 8.54 5.65
N LYS A 9 8.92 8.33 6.25
CA LYS A 9 8.12 9.40 6.88
C LYS A 9 7.48 8.91 8.18
N LEU A 10 7.53 9.74 9.21
CA LEU A 10 6.74 9.55 10.42
C LEU A 10 5.26 9.75 10.13
N ILE A 11 4.44 8.76 10.45
CA ILE A 11 2.98 8.76 10.22
C ILE A 11 2.17 8.77 11.52
N GLU A 12 2.79 8.42 12.65
CA GLU A 12 2.17 8.33 13.96
C GLU A 12 3.25 8.43 15.06
N TYR A 13 2.94 9.10 16.17
CA TYR A 13 3.80 9.16 17.36
C TYR A 13 2.95 9.16 18.62
N ASN A 14 3.25 8.28 19.58
CA ASN A 14 2.47 8.10 20.81
C ASN A 14 0.97 7.89 20.53
N ASN A 15 0.64 7.04 19.54
CA ASN A 15 -0.74 6.79 19.06
C ASN A 15 -1.46 8.03 18.50
N ILE A 16 -0.72 9.12 18.22
CA ILE A 16 -1.26 10.34 17.60
C ILE A 16 -0.83 10.37 16.13
N PRO A 17 -1.76 10.27 15.18
CA PRO A 17 -1.44 10.35 13.75
C PRO A 17 -0.77 11.68 13.40
N ARG A 18 0.24 11.62 12.52
CA ARG A 18 1.03 12.76 12.04
C ARG A 18 0.83 12.94 10.55
N ILE A 19 0.70 14.20 10.13
CA ILE A 19 0.63 14.58 8.73
C ILE A 19 1.71 15.63 8.45
N LYS A 20 2.44 15.46 7.36
CA LYS A 20 3.21 16.53 6.74
C LYS A 20 2.34 17.22 5.70
N ILE A 21 2.16 18.53 5.86
CA ILE A 21 1.51 19.41 4.90
C ILE A 21 2.62 20.21 4.22
N SER A 22 2.67 20.16 2.89
CA SER A 22 3.46 21.05 2.04
C SER A 22 2.64 21.38 0.80
N GLU A 23 2.89 22.52 0.16
CA GLU A 23 2.10 23.00 -0.98
C GLU A 23 1.98 21.97 -2.11
N GLU A 24 3.02 21.14 -2.31
CA GLU A 24 3.07 20.17 -3.41
C GLU A 24 2.80 18.70 -3.01
N LYS A 25 2.92 18.34 -1.73
CA LYS A 25 2.85 16.93 -1.30
C LYS A 25 2.15 16.76 0.04
N ILE A 26 1.12 15.90 0.03
CA ILE A 26 0.38 15.45 1.21
C ILE A 26 0.87 14.04 1.55
N THR A 27 1.12 13.81 2.83
CA THR A 27 1.33 12.45 3.37
C THR A 27 0.03 11.94 4.00
N TYR A 28 -0.25 10.65 3.89
CA TYR A 28 -1.41 10.03 4.54
C TYR A 28 -1.08 9.67 6.00
N PRO A 29 -1.79 10.21 6.99
CA PRO A 29 -1.53 10.02 8.41
C PRO A 29 -1.90 8.60 8.89
N GLY A 30 -1.41 8.23 10.08
CA GLY A 30 -1.81 7.02 10.80
C GLY A 30 -1.21 5.72 10.25
N ILE A 31 -1.25 4.66 11.05
CA ILE A 31 -0.83 3.31 10.64
C ILE A 31 -1.82 2.77 9.60
N LYS A 32 -1.30 2.30 8.47
CA LYS A 32 -2.07 1.91 7.30
C LYS A 32 -1.80 0.46 6.89
N GLN A 33 -2.76 -0.13 6.21
CA GLN A 33 -2.63 -1.37 5.45
C GLN A 33 -2.90 -1.07 3.97
N VAL A 34 -2.30 -1.85 3.07
CA VAL A 34 -2.60 -1.84 1.65
C VAL A 34 -3.25 -3.16 1.30
N TYR A 35 -4.41 -3.10 0.65
CA TYR A 35 -5.11 -4.26 0.15
C TYR A 35 -5.12 -4.24 -1.36
N ARG A 36 -4.77 -5.35 -1.99
CA ARG A 36 -4.88 -5.55 -3.42
C ARG A 36 -6.19 -6.22 -3.76
N LYS A 37 -7.02 -5.56 -4.56
CA LYS A 37 -8.32 -6.07 -5.00
C LYS A 37 -8.18 -6.74 -6.37
N PHE A 38 -8.90 -7.84 -6.53
CA PHE A 38 -8.96 -8.59 -7.77
C PHE A 38 -10.38 -8.57 -8.33
N ASP A 39 -10.49 -8.64 -9.65
CA ASP A 39 -11.75 -8.89 -10.32
C ASP A 39 -12.20 -10.37 -10.17
N GLU A 40 -13.34 -10.70 -10.73
CA GLU A 40 -13.91 -12.05 -10.71
C GLU A 40 -13.04 -13.11 -11.41
N ASN A 41 -12.11 -12.70 -12.27
CA ASN A 41 -11.17 -13.57 -12.98
C ASN A 41 -9.82 -13.71 -12.25
N GLY A 42 -9.67 -13.10 -11.06
CA GLY A 42 -8.43 -13.08 -10.31
C GLY A 42 -7.37 -12.13 -10.88
N ILE A 43 -7.76 -11.21 -11.77
CA ILE A 43 -6.89 -10.18 -12.32
C ILE A 43 -6.90 -8.97 -11.39
N LEU A 44 -5.72 -8.40 -11.22
CA LEU A 44 -5.47 -7.25 -10.35
C LEU A 44 -6.24 -6.02 -10.87
N GLU A 45 -7.10 -5.45 -10.01
CA GLU A 45 -8.02 -4.36 -10.35
C GLU A 45 -7.56 -3.01 -9.76
N GLU A 46 -7.32 -2.96 -8.45
CA GLU A 46 -6.92 -1.74 -7.72
C GLU A 46 -6.21 -2.07 -6.41
N ASP A 47 -5.36 -1.17 -5.93
CA ASP A 47 -4.87 -1.20 -4.54
C ASP A 47 -5.68 -0.19 -3.70
N ILE A 48 -6.09 -0.61 -2.50
CA ILE A 48 -6.87 0.18 -1.55
C ILE A 48 -6.03 0.39 -0.28
N ILE A 49 -5.79 1.64 0.08
CA ILE A 49 -5.06 2.02 1.29
C ILE A 49 -6.07 2.33 2.40
N THR A 50 -5.96 1.64 3.52
CA THR A 50 -6.85 1.77 4.69
C THR A 50 -6.05 2.09 5.95
N ILE A 51 -6.72 2.49 7.02
CA ILE A 51 -6.17 2.43 8.38
C ILE A 51 -6.13 0.95 8.83
N VAL A 52 -5.14 0.57 9.65
CA VAL A 52 -4.85 -0.83 10.03
C VAL A 52 -6.01 -1.56 10.75
N ASN A 53 -6.96 -0.84 11.34
CA ASN A 53 -8.09 -1.41 12.07
C ASN A 53 -9.42 -1.38 11.29
N GLU A 54 -9.38 -1.06 9.99
CA GLU A 54 -10.55 -1.16 9.13
C GLU A 54 -10.74 -2.61 8.66
N PRO A 55 -12.00 -3.08 8.48
CA PRO A 55 -12.26 -4.35 7.82
C PRO A 55 -11.61 -4.40 6.44
N ALA A 56 -11.06 -5.56 6.09
CA ALA A 56 -10.52 -5.78 4.75
C ALA A 56 -11.63 -5.59 3.70
N PRO A 57 -11.36 -4.89 2.58
CA PRO A 57 -12.29 -4.82 1.46
C PRO A 57 -12.62 -6.21 0.92
N THR A 58 -13.85 -6.40 0.42
CA THR A 58 -14.26 -7.66 -0.23
C THR A 58 -13.36 -7.99 -1.43
N ASN A 59 -13.05 -9.27 -1.62
CA ASN A 59 -12.21 -9.79 -2.71
C ASN A 59 -10.83 -9.12 -2.77
N SER A 60 -10.18 -8.96 -1.61
CA SER A 60 -8.86 -8.35 -1.53
C SER A 60 -7.88 -9.15 -0.66
N GLU A 61 -6.59 -8.99 -0.97
CA GLU A 61 -5.47 -9.57 -0.22
C GLU A 61 -4.65 -8.46 0.45
N SER A 62 -4.26 -8.62 1.72
CA SER A 62 -3.37 -7.67 2.41
C SER A 62 -1.94 -7.78 1.87
N LEU A 63 -1.26 -6.65 1.63
CA LEU A 63 0.10 -6.64 1.09
C LEU A 63 1.20 -6.48 2.17
N LEU A 64 0.90 -5.82 3.29
CA LEU A 64 1.89 -5.67 4.37
C LEU A 64 1.72 -6.79 5.39
N HIS A 65 2.75 -7.63 5.49
CA HIS A 65 2.82 -8.74 6.44
C HIS A 65 3.87 -8.46 7.53
N PRO A 66 3.61 -8.81 8.81
CA PRO A 66 4.60 -8.68 9.86
C PRO A 66 5.81 -9.59 9.62
N ILE A 67 6.98 -9.02 9.39
CA ILE A 67 8.24 -9.77 9.30
C ILE A 67 8.96 -9.83 10.65
N MET A 68 8.86 -8.74 11.43
CA MET A 68 9.53 -8.60 12.72
C MET A 68 8.57 -8.01 13.77
N LYS A 69 8.64 -8.52 15.00
CA LYS A 69 7.93 -7.98 16.17
C LYS A 69 8.86 -7.98 17.37
N ASN A 70 8.96 -6.85 18.06
CA ASN A 70 9.82 -6.68 19.26
C ASN A 70 11.28 -7.13 19.01
N GLY A 71 11.85 -6.77 17.86
CA GLY A 71 13.22 -7.11 17.49
C GLY A 71 13.46 -8.57 17.09
N ARG A 72 12.42 -9.39 16.96
CA ARG A 72 12.52 -10.80 16.57
C ARG A 72 11.76 -11.06 15.29
N LEU A 73 12.33 -11.90 14.42
CA LEU A 73 11.63 -12.39 13.24
C LEU A 73 10.40 -13.21 13.68
N VAL A 74 9.26 -12.95 13.04
CA VAL A 74 7.99 -13.64 13.30
C VAL A 74 7.44 -14.35 12.07
N SER A 75 8.12 -14.24 10.94
CA SER A 75 7.85 -14.96 9.71
C SER A 75 9.11 -15.66 9.23
N ASN A 76 8.94 -16.80 8.56
CA ASN A 76 10.04 -17.40 7.82
C ASN A 76 10.35 -16.54 6.59
N LEU A 77 11.64 -16.40 6.27
CA LEU A 77 12.04 -15.79 5.01
C LEU A 77 11.90 -16.84 3.91
N PRO A 78 11.35 -16.49 2.75
CA PRO A 78 11.18 -17.42 1.66
C PRO A 78 12.54 -17.78 1.03
N GLU A 79 12.63 -19.00 0.52
CA GLU A 79 13.75 -19.43 -0.31
C GLU A 79 13.68 -18.79 -1.71
N ILE A 80 14.80 -18.82 -2.44
CA ILE A 80 14.89 -18.12 -3.74
C ILE A 80 13.90 -18.66 -4.78
N ASP A 81 13.60 -19.96 -4.77
CA ASP A 81 12.65 -20.59 -5.68
C ASP A 81 11.20 -20.20 -5.35
N GLU A 82 10.90 -20.02 -4.07
CA GLU A 82 9.61 -19.51 -3.60
C GLU A 82 9.40 -18.06 -4.04
N ILE A 83 10.43 -17.22 -3.94
CA ILE A 83 10.40 -15.83 -4.42
C ILE A 83 10.15 -15.78 -5.94
N GLN A 84 10.85 -16.61 -6.71
CA GLN A 84 10.66 -16.67 -8.16
C GLN A 84 9.25 -17.13 -8.54
N ARG A 85 8.75 -18.17 -7.87
CA ARG A 85 7.39 -18.67 -8.09
C ARG A 85 6.36 -17.60 -7.75
N TYR A 86 6.52 -16.92 -6.62
CA TYR A 86 5.67 -15.81 -6.23
C TYR A 86 5.64 -14.69 -7.28
N TYR A 87 6.79 -14.33 -7.84
CA TYR A 87 6.87 -13.36 -8.93
C TYR A 87 6.07 -13.81 -10.16
N PHE A 88 6.28 -15.04 -10.64
CA PHE A 88 5.57 -15.53 -11.83
C PHE A 88 4.06 -15.63 -11.62
N GLU A 89 3.61 -16.06 -10.44
CA GLU A 89 2.19 -16.09 -10.10
C GLU A 89 1.58 -14.68 -10.06
N ASN A 90 2.27 -13.69 -9.50
CA ASN A 90 1.81 -12.30 -9.52
C ASN A 90 1.77 -11.72 -10.95
N MET A 91 2.76 -12.06 -11.78
CA MET A 91 2.78 -11.63 -13.19
C MET A 91 1.61 -12.19 -14.00
N LYS A 92 1.09 -13.39 -13.68
CA LYS A 92 -0.12 -13.94 -14.31
C LYS A 92 -1.36 -13.11 -13.97
N LYS A 93 -1.45 -12.62 -12.72
CA LYS A 93 -2.56 -11.78 -12.23
C LYS A 93 -2.54 -10.34 -12.77
N LEU A 94 -1.44 -9.91 -13.39
CA LEU A 94 -1.30 -8.56 -13.94
C LEU A 94 -1.88 -8.48 -15.36
N SER A 95 -2.80 -7.54 -15.59
CA SER A 95 -3.36 -7.27 -16.92
C SER A 95 -2.27 -6.90 -17.94
N GLN A 96 -2.49 -7.25 -19.21
CA GLN A 96 -1.54 -6.99 -20.31
C GLN A 96 -1.24 -5.49 -20.49
N ILE A 97 -2.19 -4.61 -20.14
CA ILE A 97 -1.99 -3.16 -20.24
C ILE A 97 -0.86 -2.66 -19.33
N TYR A 98 -0.66 -3.30 -18.17
CA TYR A 98 0.40 -2.94 -17.23
C TYR A 98 1.74 -3.62 -17.53
N LYS A 99 1.75 -4.59 -18.47
CA LYS A 99 2.97 -5.25 -18.96
C LYS A 99 3.60 -4.53 -20.15
N ASN A 100 2.92 -3.53 -20.71
CA ASN A 100 3.43 -2.74 -21.83
C ASN A 100 4.50 -1.74 -21.33
N LEU A 101 5.68 -1.76 -21.96
CA LEU A 101 6.80 -0.88 -21.60
C LEU A 101 6.83 0.45 -22.36
N GLU A 102 6.11 0.56 -23.47
CA GLU A 102 6.05 1.75 -24.31
C GLU A 102 5.00 2.73 -23.80
N LYS A 103 3.86 2.21 -23.34
CA LYS A 103 2.74 3.00 -22.84
C LYS A 103 2.51 2.76 -21.36
N VAL A 104 2.77 3.79 -20.57
CA VAL A 104 2.50 3.78 -19.13
C VAL A 104 1.01 3.96 -18.88
N HIS A 105 0.40 2.97 -18.25
CA HIS A 105 -0.96 3.05 -17.72
C HIS A 105 -0.90 3.27 -16.21
N PRO A 106 -1.44 4.38 -15.68
CA PRO A 106 -1.43 4.61 -14.24
C PRO A 106 -2.23 3.51 -13.53
N PHE A 107 -1.64 2.94 -12.50
CA PHE A 107 -2.30 1.93 -11.69
C PHE A 107 -3.32 2.56 -10.74
N LYS A 108 -4.47 1.91 -10.57
CA LYS A 108 -5.59 2.46 -9.78
C LYS A 108 -5.30 2.28 -8.29
N ILE A 109 -5.23 3.40 -7.57
CA ILE A 109 -5.06 3.43 -6.11
C ILE A 109 -6.24 4.17 -5.50
N LYS A 110 -6.88 3.57 -4.50
CA LYS A 110 -8.01 4.13 -3.77
C LYS A 110 -7.65 4.31 -2.30
N LEU A 111 -8.17 5.37 -1.69
CA LEU A 111 -8.10 5.57 -0.23
C LEU A 111 -9.43 5.16 0.39
N SER A 112 -9.38 4.54 1.56
CA SER A 112 -10.59 4.27 2.34
C SER A 112 -11.26 5.58 2.78
N LYS A 113 -12.58 5.50 3.05
CA LYS A 113 -13.35 6.65 3.56
C LYS A 113 -12.74 7.18 4.85
N ASN A 114 -12.43 6.29 5.80
CA ASN A 114 -11.89 6.67 7.11
C ASN A 114 -10.51 7.32 6.98
N LEU A 115 -9.65 6.82 6.08
CA LEU A 115 -8.35 7.43 5.82
C LEU A 115 -8.49 8.84 5.21
N MET A 116 -9.42 9.03 4.28
CA MET A 116 -9.70 10.35 3.71
C MET A 116 -10.23 11.32 4.77
N GLU A 117 -11.14 10.87 5.62
CA GLU A 117 -11.69 11.67 6.72
C GLU A 117 -10.60 12.09 7.71
N LEU A 118 -9.77 11.15 8.17
CA LEU A 118 -8.62 11.45 9.04
C LEU A 118 -7.66 12.44 8.39
N THR A 119 -7.37 12.25 7.11
CA THR A 119 -6.50 13.14 6.34
C THR A 119 -7.06 14.57 6.30
N ASN A 120 -8.36 14.71 6.02
CA ASN A 120 -9.01 16.01 5.94
C ASN A 120 -9.12 16.69 7.30
N GLN A 121 -9.46 15.94 8.36
CA GLN A 121 -9.48 16.45 9.73
C GLN A 121 -8.12 17.05 10.14
N LEU A 122 -7.02 16.32 9.89
CA LEU A 122 -5.69 16.81 10.26
C LEU A 122 -5.20 17.95 9.36
N LYS A 123 -5.58 17.97 8.08
CA LYS A 123 -5.32 19.12 7.21
C LYS A 123 -6.01 20.38 7.74
N SER A 124 -7.28 20.29 8.11
CA SER A 124 -8.02 21.44 8.63
C SER A 124 -7.50 21.90 10.00
N LYS A 125 -6.95 20.98 10.80
CA LYS A 125 -6.39 21.31 12.12
C LYS A 125 -5.05 22.04 12.07
N TYR A 126 -4.22 21.76 11.06
CA TYR A 126 -2.84 22.28 10.98
C TYR A 126 -2.59 23.18 9.76
N ARG A 127 -3.64 23.53 9.01
CA ARG A 127 -3.64 24.71 8.13
C ARG A 127 -3.98 25.93 8.95
#